data_AF-A0A3D0XUF4-F1
#
_entry.id   AF-A0A3D0XUF4-F1
#
_cell.length_a   1.000
_cell.length_b   1.000
_cell.length_c   1.000
_cell.angle_alpha   90.00
_cell.angle_beta   90.00
_cell.angle_gamma   90.00
#
_symmetry.space_group_name_H-M   'P 1'
#
loop_
_entity.id
_entity.type
_entity.pdbx_description
1 polymer ?
#
loop_
_entity_poly.entity_id
_entity_poly.type
_entity_poly.pdbx_seq_one_letter_code
_entity_poly.pdbx_strand_id
1 'polypeptide(L)'
;MTEQQRLMRKINACMFAMWELKIFLDTHPKDCAAIKRLDEYEKETQALTQQYEEAYGPLTISDTTTNRWAWVQEPWPWERETDQQKEGSTNVEL
;
A
#
# COMPACT_ATOMS: atom_id res chain seq x y z
N MET A 1 12.37 -13.02 19.79
CA MET A 1 11.38 -12.60 18.78
C MET A 1 10.19 -12.02 19.50
N THR A 2 9.70 -10.85 19.09
CA THR A 2 8.44 -10.31 19.58
C THR A 2 7.26 -11.05 18.95
N GLU A 3 6.09 -10.99 19.58
CA GLU A 3 4.88 -11.61 19.03
C GLU A 3 4.50 -11.01 17.66
N GLN A 4 4.70 -9.70 17.50
CA GLN A 4 4.58 -8.98 16.23
C GLN A 4 5.46 -9.59 15.13
N GLN A 5 6.74 -9.88 15.43
CA GLN A 5 7.65 -10.50 14.48
C GLN A 5 7.23 -11.94 14.13
N ARG A 6 6.65 -12.67 15.09
CA ARG A 6 6.16 -14.03 14.87
C ARG A 6 4.97 -14.04 13.92
N LEU A 7 3.99 -13.17 14.15
CA LEU A 7 2.83 -12.99 13.28
C LEU A 7 3.24 -12.53 11.88
N MET A 8 4.08 -11.50 11.79
CA MET A 8 4.58 -11.00 10.51
C MET A 8 5.33 -12.08 9.72
N ARG A 9 6.14 -12.91 10.40
CA ARG A 9 6.85 -14.00 9.75
C ARG A 9 5.91 -15.07 9.20
N LYS A 10 4.81 -15.38 9.91
CA LYS A 10 3.78 -16.30 9.41
C LYS A 10 3.07 -15.75 8.19
N ILE A 11 2.64 -14.49 8.24
CA ILE A 11 2.01 -13.79 7.10
C ILE A 11 2.92 -13.87 5.88
N ASN A 12 4.19 -13.48 6.03
CA ASN A 12 5.17 -13.52 4.95
C ASN A 12 5.40 -14.94 4.39
N ALA A 13 5.39 -15.97 5.24
CA ALA A 13 5.55 -17.35 4.80
C ALA A 13 4.34 -17.82 3.97
N CYS A 14 3.11 -17.49 4.39
CA CYS A 14 1.91 -17.80 3.63
C CYS A 14 1.88 -17.05 2.29
N MET A 15 2.22 -15.75 2.29
CA MET A 15 2.32 -14.95 1.06
C MET A 15 3.35 -15.52 0.08
N PHE A 16 4.50 -15.97 0.58
CA PHE A 16 5.52 -16.64 -0.25
C PHE A 16 4.96 -17.93 -0.87
N ALA A 17 4.30 -18.78 -0.08
CA ALA A 17 3.69 -20.01 -0.58
C ALA A 17 2.62 -19.75 -1.66
N MET A 18 1.80 -18.70 -1.49
CA MET A 18 0.83 -18.28 -2.51
C MET A 18 1.53 -17.85 -3.81
N TRP A 19 2.63 -17.13 -3.71
CA TRP A 19 3.38 -16.66 -4.87
C TRP A 19 3.99 -17.82 -5.66
N GLU A 20 4.62 -18.77 -4.97
CA GLU A 20 5.15 -19.99 -5.58
C GLU A 20 4.05 -20.82 -6.25
N LEU A 21 2.87 -20.93 -5.62
CA LEU A 21 1.72 -21.64 -6.20
C LEU A 21 1.18 -20.95 -7.47
N LYS A 22 1.19 -19.61 -7.52
CA LYS A 22 0.80 -18.88 -8.74
C LYS A 22 1.75 -19.18 -9.90
N ILE A 23 3.06 -19.09 -9.65
CA ILE A 23 4.09 -19.41 -10.65
C ILE A 23 3.97 -20.88 -11.09
N PHE A 24 3.68 -21.79 -10.15
CA PHE A 24 3.44 -23.20 -10.48
C PHE A 24 2.22 -23.36 -11.40
N LEU A 25 1.12 -22.66 -11.12
CA LEU A 25 -0.11 -22.72 -11.93
C LEU A 25 0.07 -22.13 -13.33
N ASP A 26 0.99 -21.19 -13.54
CA ASP A 26 1.33 -20.69 -14.88
C ASP A 26 1.83 -21.83 -15.80
N THR A 27 2.51 -22.82 -15.22
CA THR A 27 3.00 -24.01 -15.95
C THR A 27 2.00 -25.18 -15.95
N HIS A 28 1.15 -25.30 -14.92
CA HIS A 28 0.19 -26.39 -14.74
C HIS A 28 -1.23 -25.85 -14.46
N PRO A 29 -1.92 -25.25 -15.45
CA PRO A 29 -3.16 -24.49 -15.23
C PRO A 29 -4.38 -25.34 -14.84
N LYS A 30 -4.29 -26.68 -14.95
CA LYS A 30 -5.39 -27.62 -14.62
C LYS A 30 -5.19 -28.35 -13.30
N ASP A 31 -4.14 -28.03 -12.54
CA ASP A 31 -3.90 -28.66 -11.25
C ASP A 31 -4.88 -28.14 -10.18
N CYS A 32 -5.96 -28.89 -9.97
CA CYS A 32 -6.99 -28.57 -8.99
C CYS A 32 -6.47 -28.60 -7.54
N ALA A 33 -5.41 -29.36 -7.26
CA ALA A 33 -4.84 -29.41 -5.91
C ALA A 33 -4.08 -28.12 -5.59
N ALA A 34 -3.30 -27.61 -6.54
CA ALA A 34 -2.60 -26.33 -6.40
C ALA A 34 -3.57 -25.14 -6.28
N ILE A 35 -4.67 -25.14 -7.05
CA ILE A 35 -5.74 -24.11 -6.93
C ILE A 35 -6.37 -24.15 -5.54
N LYS A 36 -6.72 -25.35 -5.04
CA LYS A 36 -7.32 -25.48 -3.70
C LYS A 36 -6.38 -25.00 -2.59
N ARG A 37 -5.09 -25.35 -2.69
CA ARG A 37 -4.06 -24.89 -1.74
C ARG A 37 -3.93 -23.36 -1.75
N LEU A 38 -4.02 -22.74 -2.93
CA LEU A 38 -3.94 -21.29 -3.05
C LEU A 38 -5.12 -20.59 -2.34
N ASP A 39 -6.34 -21.09 -2.48
CA ASP A 39 -7.53 -20.59 -1.76
C ASP A 39 -7.42 -20.81 -0.23
N GLU A 40 -6.86 -21.95 0.20
CA GLU A 40 -6.58 -22.22 1.62
C GLU A 40 -5.59 -21.19 2.20
N TYR A 41 -4.48 -20.91 1.50
CA TYR A 41 -3.49 -19.94 1.94
C TYR A 41 -3.99 -18.49 1.89
N GLU A 42 -4.86 -18.15 0.94
CA GLU A 42 -5.48 -16.83 0.88
C GLU A 42 -6.32 -16.55 2.13
N LYS A 43 -7.16 -17.52 2.54
CA LYS A 43 -7.96 -17.44 3.76
C LYS A 43 -7.10 -17.37 5.02
N GLU A 44 -6.05 -18.19 5.10
CA GLU A 44 -5.13 -18.18 6.24
C GLU A 44 -4.40 -16.83 6.36
N THR A 45 -3.91 -16.30 5.23
CA THR A 45 -3.22 -15.01 5.19
C THR A 45 -4.16 -13.89 5.62
N GLN A 46 -5.41 -13.88 5.13
CA GLN A 46 -6.39 -12.88 5.52
C GLN A 46 -6.69 -12.92 7.03
N ALA A 47 -6.86 -14.11 7.61
CA ALA A 47 -7.10 -14.28 9.04
C ALA A 47 -5.90 -13.82 9.89
N LEU A 48 -4.67 -14.12 9.46
CA LEU A 48 -3.45 -13.68 10.14
C LEU A 48 -3.24 -12.17 10.04
N THR A 49 -3.52 -11.58 8.87
CA THR A 49 -3.48 -10.12 8.68
C THR A 49 -4.48 -9.43 9.59
N GLN A 50 -5.72 -9.91 9.66
CA GLN A 50 -6.73 -9.35 10.56
C GLN A 50 -6.27 -9.40 12.03
N GLN A 51 -5.72 -10.54 12.49
CA GLN A 51 -5.17 -10.65 13.85
C GLN A 51 -4.02 -9.68 14.10
N TYR A 52 -3.17 -9.45 13.10
CA TYR A 52 -2.10 -8.47 13.19
C TYR A 52 -2.64 -7.04 13.28
N GLU A 53 -3.63 -6.71 12.44
CA GLU A 53 -4.22 -5.37 12.38
C GLU A 53 -4.99 -5.02 13.65
N GLU A 54 -5.71 -5.98 14.24
CA GLU A 54 -6.37 -5.82 15.54
C GLU A 54 -5.39 -5.54 16.68
N ALA A 55 -4.18 -6.10 16.62
CA ALA A 55 -3.18 -5.97 17.69
C ALA A 55 -2.21 -4.79 17.52
N TYR A 56 -1.86 -4.43 16.27
CA TYR A 56 -0.76 -3.51 15.97
C TYR A 56 -1.15 -2.35 15.04
N GLY A 57 -2.35 -2.37 14.48
CA GLY A 57 -2.82 -1.37 13.51
C GLY A 57 -2.67 -1.81 12.05
N PRO A 58 -3.21 -1.02 11.10
CA PRO A 58 -3.35 -1.41 9.69
C PRO A 58 -2.00 -1.73 9.05
N LEU A 59 -1.91 -2.91 8.43
CA LEU A 59 -0.68 -3.38 7.80
C LEU A 59 -0.46 -2.70 6.44
N THR A 60 -1.55 -2.31 5.79
CA THR A 60 -1.54 -1.63 4.49
C THR A 60 -2.12 -0.23 4.66
N ILE A 61 -1.48 0.76 4.06
CA ILE A 61 -2.08 2.09 3.91
C ILE A 61 -3.24 1.90 2.93
N SER A 62 -4.45 1.66 3.43
CA SER A 62 -5.62 1.62 2.57
C SER A 62 -5.83 3.02 2.00
N ASP A 63 -5.70 3.18 0.69
CA ASP A 63 -5.84 4.44 -0.07
C ASP A 63 -7.24 5.11 0.04
N THR A 64 -8.11 4.62 0.91
CA THR A 64 -9.54 4.95 0.90
C THR A 64 -9.86 6.26 1.61
N THR A 65 -8.97 6.79 2.46
CA THR A 65 -9.28 7.94 3.33
C THR A 65 -8.40 9.17 3.17
N THR A 66 -7.33 9.12 2.38
CA THR A 66 -6.52 10.32 2.14
C THR A 66 -6.82 10.83 0.75
N ASN A 67 -7.36 12.05 0.69
CA ASN A 67 -7.54 12.83 -0.52
C ASN A 67 -6.31 12.62 -1.42
N ARG A 68 -6.52 12.07 -2.63
CA ARG A 68 -5.48 11.55 -3.56
C ARG A 68 -4.33 12.53 -3.83
N TRP A 69 -4.54 13.81 -3.52
CA TRP A 69 -3.59 14.90 -3.72
C TRP A 69 -3.34 15.74 -2.46
N ALA A 70 -3.61 15.23 -1.25
CA ALA A 70 -3.39 15.98 -0.01
C ALA A 70 -1.94 16.51 0.12
N TRP A 71 -0.96 15.76 -0.38
CA TRP A 71 0.45 16.18 -0.41
C TRP A 71 0.77 17.23 -1.50
N VAL A 72 -0.15 17.50 -2.44
CA VAL A 72 0.01 18.51 -3.50
C VAL A 72 -0.62 19.85 -3.09
N GLN A 73 -1.50 19.86 -2.08
CA GLN A 73 -2.25 21.05 -1.68
C GLN A 73 -1.47 22.01 -0.78
N GLU A 74 -0.24 21.67 -0.37
CA GLU A 74 0.63 22.62 0.33
C GLU A 74 1.42 23.44 -0.69
N PRO A 75 1.36 24.78 -0.62
CA PRO A 75 2.14 25.63 -1.51
C PRO A 75 3.62 25.33 -1.29
N TRP A 76 4.35 25.15 -2.39
CA TRP A 76 5.76 24.80 -2.27
C TRP A 76 6.52 25.92 -1.56
N PRO A 77 7.58 25.62 -0.79
CA PRO A 77 8.31 26.62 -0.02
C PRO A 77 8.79 27.82 -0.85
N TRP A 78 9.07 27.60 -2.13
CA TRP A 78 9.50 28.60 -3.14
C TRP A 78 8.36 29.30 -3.89
N GLU A 79 7.13 28.78 -3.84
CA GLU A 79 5.96 29.39 -4.47
C GLU A 79 5.47 30.63 -3.70
N ARG A 80 5.83 30.72 -2.41
CA ARG A 80 5.56 31.88 -1.55
C ARG A 80 6.40 33.12 -1.88
N GLU A 81 7.49 32.97 -2.64
CA GLU A 81 8.37 34.09 -2.99
C GLU A 81 7.86 34.87 -4.21
N THR A 82 7.07 34.23 -5.08
CA THR A 82 6.69 34.81 -6.37
C THR A 82 5.48 35.75 -6.35
N ASP A 83 4.71 35.79 -5.24
CA ASP A 83 3.54 36.67 -5.12
C ASP A 83 3.84 38.02 -4.47
N GLN A 84 5.06 38.25 -3.95
CA GLN A 84 5.42 39.54 -3.34
C GLN A 84 5.89 40.61 -4.35
N GLN A 85 5.84 40.32 -5.66
CA GLN A 85 6.26 41.23 -6.73
C GLN A 85 5.16 41.43 -7.79
N LYS A 86 3.90 41.60 -7.40
CA LYS A 86 2.85 42.08 -8.32
C LYS A 86 1.98 43.23 -7.77
N GLU A 87 2.52 44.00 -6.83
CA GLU A 87 1.95 45.28 -6.43
C GLU A 87 3.00 46.38 -6.54
N GLY A 88 3.31 46.82 -7.76
CA GLY A 88 4.05 48.07 -7.96
C GLY A 88 5.09 48.05 -9.05
N SER A 89 4.65 48.16 -10.31
CA SER A 89 5.38 48.70 -11.47
C SER A 89 4.61 48.28 -12.73
N THR A 90 4.12 49.13 -13.61
CA THR A 90 4.11 50.59 -13.70
C THR A 90 2.99 50.90 -14.69
N ASN A 91 2.23 51.97 -14.45
CA ASN A 91 1.64 52.73 -15.55
C ASN A 91 2.75 53.07 -16.55
N VAL A 92 2.45 53.04 -17.85
CA VAL A 92 2.76 54.07 -18.86
C VAL A 92 2.63 53.44 -20.26
N GLU A 93 1.54 53.87 -20.90
CA GLU A 93 1.33 54.14 -22.34
C GLU A 93 2.51 53.88 -23.31
N LEU A 94 2.30 53.01 -24.30
CA LEU A 94 2.03 53.33 -25.72
C LEU A 94 1.90 52.04 -26.55
#